data_AF-A0A8S9P143-F1
#
_entry.id   AF-A0A8S9P143-F1
#
_cell.length_a   1.000
_cell.length_b   1.000
_cell.length_c   1.000
_cell.angle_alpha   90.00
_cell.angle_beta   90.00
_cell.angle_gamma   90.00
#
_symmetry.space_group_name_H-M   'P 1'
#
loop_
_entity.id
_entity.type
_entity.pdbx_description
1 polymer ?
#
loop_
_entity_poly.entity_id
_entity_poly.type
_entity_poly.pdbx_seq_one_letter_code
_entity_poly.pdbx_strand_id
1 'polypeptide(L)'
;MDRISQLPDELLLKILAMLPTMKEVVDTMLLSKRWQFLWMMVPRIKYKDTYKNPKYGSFSLFVDRSFFWHEAPVIEALHFKLGSICGSEDIQAWMRAADKRCVRELTIKIYTDSDSVLLPWSMYRGGCSMLVTLNMRNAVLVDDLDSPISFPSLRTLSLESMKYPSGEFVKKLLSNCHVLENLVVEQCEADNATIFTVIVPSLKSLVLKTLENKLGNDAHGFVIDAPSLENFDIFHFSGFCTFESNMSKIVEAKLVLNTWKLWKKLGSIASFKRLYLCLPSLNDMYPAGSVFSSLVHLKICTCETEWVNVLMRVLKDSPSLRALKLHQCHFLRSKEPRPCWNPAWNEPSSVPECLLSSIETFEWVKYEGAEEEKEVVAFVFRSAKCLKKATINFHSKTNDTDKKLEVIKELFSSSRRSPACQLEFR
;
A
#
# COMPACT_ATOMS: atom_id res chain seq x y z
N MET A 1 -25.51 38.72 1.84
CA MET A 1 -25.26 38.49 0.40
C MET A 1 -24.83 37.04 0.23
N ASP A 2 -25.48 36.32 -0.68
CA ASP A 2 -25.01 34.98 -1.08
C ASP A 2 -23.78 35.14 -1.98
N ARG A 3 -22.60 34.96 -1.37
CA ARG A 3 -21.30 35.06 -2.05
C ARG A 3 -20.98 33.81 -2.87
N ILE A 4 -21.59 32.66 -2.56
CA ILE A 4 -21.30 31.40 -3.24
C ILE A 4 -22.01 31.39 -4.59
N SER A 5 -23.26 31.85 -4.66
CA SER A 5 -23.99 31.97 -5.93
C SER A 5 -23.41 33.01 -6.90
N GLN A 6 -22.41 33.81 -6.50
CA GLN A 6 -21.68 34.72 -7.40
C GLN A 6 -20.48 34.05 -8.10
N LEU A 7 -20.08 32.84 -7.68
CA LEU A 7 -18.97 32.13 -8.32
C LEU A 7 -19.35 31.67 -9.74
N PRO A 8 -18.39 31.54 -10.67
CA PRO A 8 -18.59 30.88 -11.95
C PRO A 8 -18.98 29.40 -11.79
N ASP A 9 -19.73 28.86 -12.75
CA ASP A 9 -20.22 27.47 -12.70
C ASP A 9 -19.07 26.46 -12.58
N GLU A 10 -17.93 26.72 -13.22
CA GLU A 10 -16.74 25.86 -13.11
C GLU A 10 -16.24 25.71 -11.65
N LEU A 11 -16.29 26.78 -10.86
CA LEU A 11 -15.92 26.73 -9.44
C LEU A 11 -17.00 26.03 -8.62
N LEU A 12 -18.28 26.24 -8.96
CA LEU A 12 -19.38 25.55 -8.30
C LEU A 12 -19.32 24.03 -8.55
N LEU A 13 -19.02 23.60 -9.78
CA LEU A 13 -18.82 22.18 -10.11
C LEU A 13 -17.63 21.57 -9.36
N LYS A 14 -16.54 22.32 -9.18
CA LYS A 14 -15.41 21.88 -8.34
C LYS A 14 -15.82 21.72 -6.88
N ILE A 15 -16.61 22.66 -6.34
CA ILE A 15 -17.15 22.56 -4.97
C ILE A 15 -18.05 21.33 -4.84
N LEU A 16 -18.99 21.13 -5.78
CA LEU A 16 -19.88 19.96 -5.79
C LEU A 16 -19.10 18.65 -5.90
N ALA A 17 -18.05 18.59 -6.71
CA ALA A 17 -17.19 17.41 -6.85
C ALA A 17 -16.42 17.04 -5.56
N MET A 18 -16.25 17.99 -4.64
CA MET A 18 -15.66 17.75 -3.33
C MET A 18 -16.66 17.16 -2.32
N LEU A 19 -17.97 17.19 -2.62
CA LEU A 19 -18.96 16.64 -1.72
C LEU A 19 -18.76 15.11 -1.52
N PRO A 20 -19.11 14.59 -0.34
CA PRO A 20 -18.95 13.18 0.00
C PRO A 20 -19.74 12.22 -0.87
N THR A 21 -20.97 12.60 -1.25
CA THR A 21 -21.91 11.71 -1.96
C THR A 21 -22.74 12.45 -3.01
N MET A 22 -23.20 11.72 -4.03
CA MET A 22 -24.08 12.22 -5.08
C MET A 22 -25.44 12.66 -4.51
N LYS A 23 -25.88 12.09 -3.39
CA LYS A 23 -27.10 12.51 -2.71
C LYS A 23 -27.00 13.99 -2.28
N GLU A 24 -25.92 14.36 -1.59
CA GLU A 24 -25.68 15.74 -1.15
C GLU A 24 -25.53 16.69 -2.33
N VAL A 25 -24.90 16.22 -3.42
CA VAL A 25 -24.78 16.98 -4.67
C VAL A 25 -26.16 17.28 -5.26
N VAL A 26 -27.05 16.28 -5.35
CA VAL A 26 -28.42 16.44 -5.84
C VAL A 26 -29.22 17.34 -4.89
N ASP A 27 -29.09 17.19 -3.58
CA ASP A 27 -29.80 18.02 -2.59
C ASP A 27 -29.50 19.53 -2.76
N THR A 28 -28.35 19.89 -3.35
CA THR A 28 -28.03 21.30 -3.67
C THR A 28 -28.99 21.92 -4.69
N MET A 29 -29.73 21.12 -5.46
CA MET A 29 -30.75 21.60 -6.39
C MET A 29 -31.84 22.43 -5.70
N LEU A 30 -32.02 22.26 -4.39
CA LEU A 30 -32.99 22.98 -3.56
C LEU A 30 -32.50 24.38 -3.15
N LEU A 31 -31.21 24.71 -3.33
CA LEU A 31 -30.63 25.97 -2.88
C LEU A 31 -31.07 27.16 -3.74
N SER A 32 -31.12 27.00 -5.06
CA SER A 32 -31.64 28.00 -5.99
C SER A 32 -31.86 27.43 -7.39
N LYS A 33 -32.56 28.19 -8.24
CA LYS A 33 -32.77 27.84 -9.66
C LYS A 33 -31.48 27.57 -10.43
N ARG A 34 -30.36 28.21 -10.05
CA ARG A 34 -29.06 27.99 -10.69
C ARG A 34 -28.50 26.61 -10.33
N TRP A 35 -28.59 26.22 -9.07
CA TRP A 35 -28.10 24.92 -8.58
C TRP A 35 -28.94 23.74 -9.06
N GLN A 36 -30.18 24.00 -9.49
CA GLN A 36 -31.11 22.99 -9.99
C GLN A 36 -30.52 22.08 -11.08
N PHE A 37 -29.63 22.61 -11.91
CA PHE A 37 -29.04 21.88 -13.05
C PHE A 37 -27.55 21.59 -12.89
N LEU A 38 -26.83 22.29 -11.99
CA LEU A 38 -25.38 22.13 -11.84
C LEU A 38 -24.95 20.71 -11.48
N TRP A 39 -25.75 20.02 -10.67
CA TRP A 39 -25.45 18.65 -10.27
C TRP A 39 -25.37 17.67 -11.47
N MET A 40 -26.07 17.96 -12.56
CA MET A 40 -26.10 17.12 -13.78
C MET A 40 -24.77 17.17 -14.55
N MET A 41 -23.92 18.15 -14.27
CA MET A 41 -22.64 18.39 -14.94
C MET A 41 -21.42 18.04 -14.08
N VAL A 42 -21.62 17.44 -12.89
CA VAL A 42 -20.53 17.16 -11.95
C VAL A 42 -19.66 16.00 -12.46
N PRO A 43 -18.36 16.21 -12.74
CA PRO A 43 -17.52 15.19 -13.37
C PRO A 43 -17.08 14.07 -12.40
N ARG A 44 -17.26 14.25 -11.10
CA ARG A 44 -16.84 13.28 -10.06
C ARG A 44 -18.03 12.84 -9.22
N ILE A 45 -18.44 11.59 -9.40
CA ILE A 45 -19.66 11.04 -8.83
C ILE A 45 -19.29 9.98 -7.78
N LYS A 46 -19.90 10.08 -6.60
CA LYS A 46 -19.71 9.13 -5.50
C LYS A 46 -21.06 8.62 -5.00
N TYR A 47 -21.35 7.36 -5.27
CA TYR A 47 -22.50 6.67 -4.71
C TYR A 47 -22.07 5.87 -3.49
N LYS A 48 -22.78 6.07 -2.38
CA LYS A 48 -22.58 5.31 -1.14
C LYS A 48 -23.91 4.76 -0.70
N ASP A 49 -24.04 3.46 -0.78
CA ASP A 49 -25.13 2.74 -0.14
C ASP A 49 -24.91 2.83 1.37
N THR A 50 -25.79 3.56 2.03
CA THR A 50 -25.80 3.63 3.49
C THR A 50 -26.61 2.44 3.98
N TYR A 51 -25.93 1.43 4.51
CA TYR A 51 -26.39 0.14 5.09
C TYR A 51 -27.61 0.16 6.06
N LYS A 52 -28.26 1.31 6.23
CA LYS A 52 -29.33 1.56 7.21
C LYS A 52 -30.71 1.73 6.61
N ASN A 53 -30.87 1.71 5.28
CA ASN A 53 -32.19 1.80 4.68
C ASN A 53 -32.69 0.41 4.25
N PRO A 54 -33.59 -0.23 5.01
CA PRO A 54 -34.04 -1.60 4.73
C PRO A 54 -34.88 -1.73 3.45
N LYS A 55 -35.15 -0.61 2.75
CA LYS A 55 -35.91 -0.63 1.49
C LYS A 55 -35.00 -0.94 0.32
N TYR A 56 -34.96 -2.24 -0.02
CA TYR A 56 -34.42 -2.76 -1.27
C TYR A 56 -34.89 -1.91 -2.46
N GLY A 57 -33.96 -1.60 -3.38
CA GLY A 57 -34.23 -0.83 -4.60
C GLY A 57 -34.22 0.71 -4.47
N SER A 58 -34.33 1.29 -3.27
CA SER A 58 -34.33 2.76 -3.13
C SER A 58 -33.01 3.42 -3.56
N PHE A 59 -31.89 2.75 -3.27
CA PHE A 59 -30.58 3.16 -3.72
C PHE A 59 -30.41 2.96 -5.23
N SER A 60 -30.79 1.78 -5.76
CA SER A 60 -30.66 1.50 -7.20
C SER A 60 -31.46 2.49 -8.05
N LEU A 61 -32.70 2.76 -7.66
CA LEU A 61 -33.55 3.76 -8.31
C LEU A 61 -32.95 5.17 -8.28
N PHE A 62 -32.28 5.54 -7.18
CA PHE A 62 -31.58 6.82 -7.10
C PHE A 62 -30.41 6.88 -8.08
N VAL A 63 -29.60 5.82 -8.14
CA VAL A 63 -28.47 5.73 -9.07
C VAL A 63 -28.95 5.78 -10.52
N ASP A 64 -29.99 5.01 -10.87
CA ASP A 64 -30.57 4.99 -12.22
C ASP A 64 -31.07 6.35 -12.65
N ARG A 65 -31.86 7.02 -11.79
CA ARG A 65 -32.36 8.37 -12.07
C ARG A 65 -31.21 9.37 -12.20
N SER A 66 -30.22 9.28 -11.32
CA SER A 66 -29.05 10.15 -11.35
C SER A 66 -28.30 10.00 -12.67
N PHE A 67 -28.04 8.78 -13.14
CA PHE A 67 -27.42 8.54 -14.45
C PHE A 67 -28.28 9.02 -15.63
N PHE A 68 -29.59 8.82 -15.55
CA PHE A 68 -30.52 9.25 -16.60
C PHE A 68 -30.45 10.77 -16.85
N TRP A 69 -30.38 11.55 -15.78
CA TRP A 69 -30.29 13.02 -15.86
C TRP A 69 -28.85 13.54 -15.94
N HIS A 70 -27.84 12.67 -15.89
CA HIS A 70 -26.45 13.12 -15.92
C HIS A 70 -26.02 13.47 -17.36
N GLU A 71 -25.62 14.73 -17.55
CA GLU A 71 -25.34 15.32 -18.86
C GLU A 71 -23.85 15.54 -19.12
N ALA A 72 -22.98 15.38 -18.11
CA ALA A 72 -21.54 15.57 -18.32
C ALA A 72 -21.03 14.60 -19.41
N PRO A 73 -20.30 15.08 -20.42
CA PRO A 73 -19.83 14.25 -21.54
C PRO A 73 -18.78 13.24 -21.09
N VAL A 74 -18.02 13.57 -20.05
CA VAL A 74 -16.96 12.73 -19.47
C VAL A 74 -17.13 12.67 -17.97
N ILE A 75 -17.17 11.47 -17.41
CA ILE A 75 -17.08 11.24 -15.98
C ILE A 75 -15.61 11.01 -15.62
N GLU A 76 -15.00 11.96 -14.92
CA GLU A 76 -13.61 11.82 -14.47
C GLU A 76 -13.46 10.71 -13.43
N ALA A 77 -14.40 10.63 -12.48
CA ALA A 77 -14.35 9.62 -11.43
C ALA A 77 -15.75 9.15 -11.04
N LEU A 78 -15.92 7.84 -10.99
CA LEU A 78 -17.15 7.17 -10.61
C LEU A 78 -16.87 6.15 -9.52
N HIS A 79 -17.34 6.44 -8.31
CA HIS A 79 -17.09 5.60 -7.14
C HIS A 79 -18.38 5.01 -6.60
N PHE A 80 -18.43 3.69 -6.48
CA PHE A 80 -19.49 2.94 -5.84
C PHE A 80 -18.98 2.32 -4.54
N LYS A 81 -19.65 2.63 -3.44
CA LYS A 81 -19.55 1.90 -2.18
C LYS A 81 -20.89 1.20 -1.95
N LEU A 82 -20.94 -0.09 -2.22
CA LEU A 82 -22.16 -0.88 -2.30
C LEU A 82 -22.31 -1.75 -1.04
N GLY A 83 -23.54 -1.86 -0.53
CA GLY A 83 -23.92 -2.81 0.50
C GLY A 83 -24.61 -4.05 -0.07
N SER A 84 -25.26 -4.83 0.80
CA SER A 84 -25.97 -6.08 0.47
C SER A 84 -27.23 -5.89 -0.40
N ILE A 85 -27.60 -4.65 -0.71
CA ILE A 85 -28.91 -4.30 -1.27
C ILE A 85 -28.88 -4.18 -2.81
N CYS A 86 -27.71 -4.15 -3.43
CA CYS A 86 -27.57 -3.96 -4.88
C CYS A 86 -27.49 -5.31 -5.62
N GLY A 87 -28.35 -5.52 -6.62
CA GLY A 87 -28.27 -6.69 -7.51
C GLY A 87 -27.13 -6.59 -8.51
N SER A 88 -26.66 -7.73 -9.04
CA SER A 88 -25.66 -7.77 -10.11
C SER A 88 -26.15 -7.07 -11.40
N GLU A 89 -27.46 -7.16 -11.68
CA GLU A 89 -28.10 -6.53 -12.85
C GLU A 89 -28.03 -5.00 -12.81
N ASP A 90 -28.25 -4.41 -11.63
CA ASP A 90 -28.17 -2.95 -11.43
C ASP A 90 -26.75 -2.45 -11.79
N ILE A 91 -25.73 -3.12 -11.26
CA ILE A 91 -24.34 -2.75 -11.51
C ILE A 91 -24.00 -2.88 -13.00
N GLN A 92 -24.55 -3.89 -13.69
CA GLN A 92 -24.39 -4.05 -15.14
C GLN A 92 -25.03 -2.90 -15.93
N ALA A 93 -26.19 -2.41 -15.51
CA ALA A 93 -26.79 -1.24 -16.11
C ALA A 93 -25.92 0.01 -15.89
N TRP A 94 -25.40 0.20 -14.68
CA TRP A 94 -24.56 1.35 -14.34
C TRP A 94 -23.23 1.36 -15.07
N MET A 95 -22.59 0.20 -15.26
CA MET A 95 -21.35 0.12 -16.04
C MET A 95 -21.57 0.50 -17.51
N ARG A 96 -22.67 0.04 -18.11
CA ARG A 96 -23.04 0.45 -19.48
C ARG A 96 -23.30 1.95 -19.58
N ALA A 97 -23.90 2.56 -18.56
CA ALA A 97 -24.08 4.01 -18.50
C ALA A 97 -22.74 4.76 -18.34
N ALA A 98 -21.83 4.23 -17.51
CA ALA A 98 -20.51 4.81 -17.29
C ALA A 98 -19.62 4.75 -18.56
N ASP A 99 -19.67 3.66 -19.31
CA ASP A 99 -18.94 3.50 -20.57
C ASP A 99 -19.38 4.53 -21.62
N LYS A 100 -20.71 4.75 -21.75
CA LYS A 100 -21.29 5.82 -22.60
C LYS A 100 -20.85 7.24 -22.21
N ARG A 101 -20.28 7.41 -21.03
CA ARG A 101 -19.80 8.69 -20.48
C ARG A 101 -18.28 8.71 -20.31
N CYS A 102 -17.57 7.83 -21.03
CA CYS A 102 -16.11 7.88 -21.14
C CYS A 102 -15.38 7.92 -19.78
N VAL A 103 -15.82 7.08 -18.83
CA VAL A 103 -15.30 7.08 -17.47
C VAL A 103 -13.77 6.88 -17.42
N ARG A 104 -13.07 7.71 -16.63
CA ARG A 104 -11.61 7.64 -16.47
C ARG A 104 -11.15 6.89 -15.23
N GLU A 105 -11.81 7.12 -14.09
CA GLU A 105 -11.56 6.42 -12.84
C GLU A 105 -12.82 5.69 -12.39
N LEU A 106 -12.74 4.37 -12.23
CA LEU A 106 -13.84 3.56 -11.72
C LEU A 106 -13.41 2.87 -10.43
N THR A 107 -14.21 3.05 -9.38
CA THR A 107 -14.03 2.34 -8.10
C THR A 107 -15.32 1.62 -7.73
N ILE A 108 -15.25 0.32 -7.47
CA ILE A 108 -16.36 -0.49 -6.97
C ILE A 108 -15.91 -1.20 -5.70
N LYS A 109 -16.48 -0.82 -4.56
CA LYS A 109 -16.17 -1.44 -3.27
C LYS A 109 -17.43 -2.01 -2.65
N ILE A 110 -17.44 -3.32 -2.44
CA ILE A 110 -18.56 -4.04 -1.86
C ILE A 110 -18.26 -4.34 -0.39
N TYR A 111 -19.21 -4.05 0.49
CA TYR A 111 -19.07 -4.26 1.94
C TYR A 111 -20.29 -5.05 2.45
N THR A 112 -20.35 -6.33 2.08
CA THR A 112 -21.43 -7.24 2.46
C THR A 112 -20.85 -8.47 3.13
N ASP A 113 -21.56 -8.98 4.14
CA ASP A 113 -21.18 -10.19 4.87
C ASP A 113 -21.90 -11.45 4.34
N SER A 114 -22.95 -11.30 3.53
CA SER A 114 -23.87 -12.39 3.17
C SER A 114 -23.70 -12.92 1.75
N ASP A 115 -23.67 -12.05 0.73
CA ASP A 115 -23.75 -12.47 -0.68
C ASP A 115 -22.64 -11.88 -1.55
N SER A 116 -21.97 -12.77 -2.29
CA SER A 116 -20.96 -12.41 -3.27
C SER A 116 -21.60 -11.72 -4.48
N VAL A 117 -21.24 -10.46 -4.74
CA VAL A 117 -21.74 -9.73 -5.91
C VAL A 117 -21.00 -10.20 -7.17
N LEU A 118 -21.77 -10.80 -8.10
CA LEU A 118 -21.27 -11.25 -9.40
C LEU A 118 -21.14 -10.06 -10.35
N LEU A 119 -19.94 -9.84 -10.86
CA LEU A 119 -19.64 -8.85 -11.89
C LEU A 119 -19.18 -9.59 -13.15
N PRO A 120 -20.02 -9.72 -14.19
CA PRO A 120 -19.56 -10.26 -15.46
C PRO A 120 -18.51 -9.35 -16.06
N TRP A 121 -17.36 -9.90 -16.41
CA TRP A 121 -16.26 -9.09 -16.93
C TRP A 121 -16.59 -8.47 -18.30
N SER A 122 -17.55 -9.03 -19.03
CA SER A 122 -18.07 -8.50 -20.30
C SER A 122 -18.84 -7.17 -20.17
N MET A 123 -19.03 -6.64 -18.95
CA MET A 123 -19.58 -5.29 -18.72
C MET A 123 -18.80 -4.19 -19.43
N TYR A 124 -17.55 -4.45 -19.81
CA TYR A 124 -16.67 -3.54 -20.52
C TYR A 124 -16.62 -3.81 -22.02
N ARG A 125 -17.73 -4.26 -22.64
CA ARG A 125 -17.85 -4.64 -24.07
C ARG A 125 -17.35 -3.56 -25.06
N GLY A 126 -17.26 -2.29 -24.65
CA GLY A 126 -16.66 -1.18 -25.40
C GLY A 126 -15.17 -0.91 -25.13
N GLY A 127 -14.55 -1.74 -24.29
CA GLY A 127 -13.16 -1.66 -23.85
C GLY A 127 -12.82 -0.30 -23.27
N CYS A 128 -13.58 0.17 -22.26
CA CYS A 128 -13.56 1.54 -21.69
C CYS A 128 -12.27 2.28 -22.04
N SER A 129 -12.25 2.87 -23.24
CA SER A 129 -10.98 3.20 -23.91
C SER A 129 -10.28 4.37 -23.22
N MET A 130 -11.01 5.06 -22.35
CA MET A 130 -10.55 6.17 -21.54
C MET A 130 -10.34 5.80 -20.07
N LEU A 131 -10.61 4.54 -19.66
CA LEU A 131 -10.42 4.10 -18.28
C LEU A 131 -8.94 3.97 -17.98
N VAL A 132 -8.47 4.82 -17.07
CA VAL A 132 -7.07 4.90 -16.62
C VAL A 132 -6.87 4.18 -15.29
N THR A 133 -7.89 4.21 -14.43
CA THR A 133 -7.84 3.62 -13.08
C THR A 133 -9.06 2.74 -12.82
N LEU A 134 -8.82 1.49 -12.43
CA LEU A 134 -9.84 0.55 -11.99
C LEU A 134 -9.50 0.03 -10.59
N ASN A 135 -10.40 0.26 -9.62
CA ASN A 135 -10.30 -0.29 -8.28
C ASN A 135 -11.53 -1.13 -7.97
N MET A 136 -11.32 -2.41 -7.66
CA MET A 136 -12.38 -3.32 -7.25
C MET A 136 -12.03 -3.94 -5.91
N ARG A 137 -13.06 -4.08 -5.07
CA ARG A 137 -12.94 -4.76 -3.78
C ARG A 137 -14.14 -5.66 -3.50
N ASN A 138 -13.87 -6.87 -3.01
CA ASN A 138 -14.89 -7.84 -2.58
C ASN A 138 -15.87 -8.22 -3.70
N ALA A 139 -15.41 -8.22 -4.96
CA ALA A 139 -16.23 -8.63 -6.10
C ALA A 139 -15.88 -10.04 -6.58
N VAL A 140 -16.86 -10.70 -7.18
CA VAL A 140 -16.68 -11.98 -7.86
C VAL A 140 -16.76 -11.75 -9.35
N LEU A 141 -15.63 -11.93 -10.03
CA LEU A 141 -15.56 -11.81 -11.46
C LEU A 141 -16.08 -13.10 -12.10
N VAL A 142 -16.92 -12.96 -13.13
CA VAL A 142 -17.45 -14.07 -13.91
C VAL A 142 -16.93 -13.96 -15.33
N ASP A 143 -16.41 -15.08 -15.86
CA ASP A 143 -15.94 -15.16 -17.25
C ASP A 143 -17.14 -15.30 -18.18
N ASP A 144 -17.14 -14.50 -19.23
CA ASP A 144 -18.15 -14.53 -20.28
C ASP A 144 -17.36 -14.79 -21.58
N LEU A 145 -17.26 -16.07 -21.93
CA LEU A 145 -16.30 -16.64 -22.89
C LEU A 145 -16.34 -15.99 -24.29
N ASP A 146 -17.39 -15.23 -24.59
CA ASP A 146 -17.66 -14.63 -25.90
C ASP A 146 -17.06 -13.22 -26.11
N SER A 147 -16.42 -12.61 -25.11
CA SER A 147 -15.95 -11.22 -25.21
C SER A 147 -14.43 -11.05 -24.98
N PRO A 148 -13.70 -10.35 -25.88
CA PRO A 148 -12.30 -10.04 -25.65
C PRO A 148 -12.16 -9.04 -24.50
N ILE A 149 -11.28 -9.37 -23.55
CA ILE A 149 -10.90 -8.50 -22.45
C ILE A 149 -9.95 -7.44 -23.00
N SER A 150 -10.25 -6.14 -22.90
CA SER A 150 -9.29 -5.10 -23.31
C SER A 150 -9.45 -3.81 -22.52
N PHE A 151 -8.35 -3.33 -21.94
CA PHE A 151 -8.25 -2.02 -21.30
C PHE A 151 -7.02 -1.28 -21.83
N PRO A 152 -7.12 -0.67 -23.02
CA PRO A 152 -5.95 -0.15 -23.73
C PRO A 152 -5.29 1.05 -23.03
N SER A 153 -6.02 1.77 -22.17
CA SER A 153 -5.54 2.97 -21.47
C SER A 153 -5.31 2.78 -19.97
N LEU A 154 -5.51 1.57 -19.44
CA LEU A 154 -5.48 1.31 -18.01
C LEU A 154 -4.05 1.33 -17.49
N ARG A 155 -3.76 2.30 -16.63
CA ARG A 155 -2.44 2.49 -15.99
C ARG A 155 -2.42 1.99 -14.56
N THR A 156 -3.56 1.99 -13.89
CA THR A 156 -3.66 1.60 -12.48
C THR A 156 -4.77 0.60 -12.27
N LEU A 157 -4.43 -0.58 -11.76
CA LEU A 157 -5.36 -1.64 -11.42
C LEU A 157 -5.21 -2.01 -9.93
N SER A 158 -6.32 -2.03 -9.21
CA SER A 158 -6.38 -2.47 -7.82
C SER A 158 -7.44 -3.55 -7.66
N LEU A 159 -7.01 -4.73 -7.22
CA LEU A 159 -7.83 -5.92 -7.01
C LEU A 159 -7.72 -6.33 -5.54
N GLU A 160 -8.71 -5.98 -4.73
CA GLU A 160 -8.70 -6.21 -3.28
C GLU A 160 -9.72 -7.29 -2.87
N SER A 161 -9.26 -8.42 -2.31
CA SER A 161 -10.13 -9.49 -1.79
C SER A 161 -11.14 -9.97 -2.84
N MET A 162 -10.64 -10.43 -3.98
CA MET A 162 -11.42 -10.73 -5.19
C MET A 162 -11.54 -12.24 -5.41
N LYS A 163 -12.67 -12.70 -5.95
CA LYS A 163 -12.81 -14.06 -6.49
C LYS A 163 -12.78 -14.02 -8.01
N TYR A 164 -12.07 -14.98 -8.60
CA TYR A 164 -11.84 -15.05 -10.05
C TYR A 164 -12.46 -16.31 -10.64
N PRO A 165 -12.82 -16.34 -11.93
CA PRO A 165 -13.28 -17.56 -12.58
C PRO A 165 -12.22 -18.67 -12.55
N SER A 166 -10.96 -18.30 -12.76
CA SER A 166 -9.80 -19.20 -12.73
C SER A 166 -8.50 -18.41 -12.57
N GLY A 167 -7.37 -19.08 -12.30
CA GLY A 167 -6.05 -18.44 -12.31
C GLY A 167 -5.63 -17.95 -13.71
N GLU A 168 -6.03 -18.68 -14.77
CA GLU A 168 -5.78 -18.29 -16.16
C GLU A 168 -6.53 -17.02 -16.56
N PHE A 169 -7.71 -16.80 -15.99
CA PHE A 169 -8.46 -15.56 -16.20
C PHE A 169 -7.65 -14.32 -15.79
N VAL A 170 -6.99 -14.37 -14.63
CA VAL A 170 -6.14 -13.26 -14.14
C VAL A 170 -4.99 -12.99 -15.12
N LYS A 171 -4.33 -14.06 -15.60
CA LYS A 171 -3.24 -13.94 -16.57
C LYS A 171 -3.72 -13.31 -17.87
N LYS A 172 -4.86 -13.76 -18.41
CA LYS A 172 -5.51 -13.19 -19.60
C LYS A 172 -5.94 -11.75 -19.37
N LEU A 173 -6.44 -11.40 -18.19
CA LEU A 173 -6.80 -10.03 -17.86
C LEU A 173 -5.58 -9.10 -17.90
N LEU A 174 -4.51 -9.46 -17.20
CA LEU A 174 -3.31 -8.65 -17.10
C LEU A 174 -2.58 -8.52 -18.46
N SER A 175 -2.56 -9.58 -19.27
CA SER A 175 -1.93 -9.54 -20.60
C SER A 175 -2.63 -8.58 -21.57
N ASN A 176 -3.92 -8.28 -21.35
CA ASN A 176 -4.70 -7.32 -22.15
C ASN A 176 -4.65 -5.88 -21.60
N CYS A 177 -3.86 -5.61 -20.56
CA CYS A 177 -3.63 -4.29 -19.99
C CYS A 177 -2.22 -3.78 -20.36
N HIS A 178 -1.98 -3.51 -21.64
CA HIS A 178 -0.62 -3.29 -22.18
C HIS A 178 0.12 -2.06 -21.65
N VAL A 179 -0.58 -1.07 -21.11
CA VAL A 179 0.01 0.17 -20.57
C VAL A 179 -0.04 0.24 -19.04
N LEU A 180 -0.28 -0.90 -18.38
CA LEU A 180 -0.41 -0.97 -16.93
C LEU A 180 0.91 -0.62 -16.23
N GLU A 181 0.90 0.41 -15.40
CA GLU A 181 2.07 0.92 -14.66
C GLU A 181 2.00 0.56 -13.18
N ASN A 182 0.81 0.50 -12.59
CA ASN A 182 0.58 0.28 -11.16
C ASN A 182 -0.40 -0.86 -10.92
N LEU A 183 0.00 -1.86 -10.15
CA LEU A 183 -0.84 -2.98 -9.76
C LEU A 183 -0.86 -3.15 -8.24
N VAL A 184 -2.06 -3.21 -7.67
CA VAL A 184 -2.29 -3.56 -6.26
C VAL A 184 -3.12 -4.82 -6.21
N VAL A 185 -2.62 -5.83 -5.50
CA VAL A 185 -3.33 -7.09 -5.26
C VAL A 185 -3.37 -7.33 -3.76
N GLU A 186 -4.57 -7.50 -3.21
CA GLU A 186 -4.77 -7.93 -1.83
C GLU A 186 -5.54 -9.24 -1.83
N GLN A 187 -4.98 -10.26 -1.19
CA GLN A 187 -5.60 -11.56 -1.06
C GLN A 187 -6.20 -11.78 0.33
N CYS A 188 -7.44 -12.28 0.39
CA CYS A 188 -8.09 -12.71 1.63
C CYS A 188 -8.36 -14.23 1.65
N GLU A 189 -8.75 -14.78 2.80
CA GLU A 189 -9.04 -16.22 2.97
C GLU A 189 -10.10 -16.73 1.99
N ALA A 190 -11.11 -15.91 1.71
CA ALA A 190 -12.21 -16.27 0.81
C ALA A 190 -11.83 -16.26 -0.68
N ASP A 191 -10.61 -15.83 -1.04
CA ASP A 191 -10.17 -15.79 -2.43
C ASP A 191 -9.81 -17.19 -2.93
N ASN A 192 -10.28 -17.51 -4.13
CA ASN A 192 -10.10 -18.82 -4.75
C ASN A 192 -8.83 -18.96 -5.62
N ALA A 193 -8.12 -17.87 -5.89
CA ALA A 193 -6.86 -17.91 -6.62
C ALA A 193 -5.73 -18.38 -5.69
N THR A 194 -5.25 -19.60 -5.91
CA THR A 194 -4.11 -20.15 -5.15
C THR A 194 -2.79 -19.52 -5.57
N ILE A 195 -2.55 -19.47 -6.87
CA ILE A 195 -1.37 -18.86 -7.49
C ILE A 195 -1.82 -17.64 -8.31
N PHE A 196 -1.20 -16.50 -8.04
CA PHE A 196 -1.48 -15.26 -8.76
C PHE A 196 -0.27 -14.88 -9.63
N THR A 197 -0.44 -15.02 -10.95
CA THR A 197 0.63 -14.80 -11.93
C THR A 197 0.54 -13.39 -12.53
N VAL A 198 1.61 -12.60 -12.35
CA VAL A 198 1.76 -11.23 -12.86
C VAL A 198 2.81 -11.23 -13.95
N ILE A 199 2.40 -11.25 -15.22
CA ILE A 199 3.30 -11.11 -16.37
C ILE A 199 2.93 -9.80 -17.07
N VAL A 200 3.62 -8.72 -16.69
CA VAL A 200 3.29 -7.35 -17.14
C VAL A 200 4.59 -6.56 -17.38
N PRO A 201 5.09 -6.51 -18.62
CA PRO A 201 6.36 -5.84 -18.94
C PRO A 201 6.37 -4.33 -18.71
N SER A 202 5.21 -3.67 -18.75
CA SER A 202 5.04 -2.22 -18.54
C SER A 202 4.99 -1.81 -17.07
N LEU A 203 4.90 -2.78 -16.14
CA LEU A 203 4.62 -2.52 -14.74
C LEU A 203 5.81 -1.84 -14.05
N LYS A 204 5.54 -0.72 -13.37
CA LYS A 204 6.53 0.08 -12.62
C LYS A 204 6.36 -0.03 -11.12
N SER A 205 5.14 -0.24 -10.64
CA SER A 205 4.83 -0.38 -9.21
C SER A 205 3.93 -1.59 -8.96
N LEU A 206 4.32 -2.43 -8.00
CA LEU A 206 3.58 -3.61 -7.59
C LEU A 206 3.43 -3.62 -6.07
N VAL A 207 2.18 -3.75 -5.60
CA VAL A 207 1.85 -3.88 -4.19
C VAL A 207 1.10 -5.19 -3.98
N LEU A 208 1.65 -6.08 -3.16
CA LEU A 208 1.05 -7.36 -2.79
C LEU A 208 0.70 -7.35 -1.31
N LYS A 209 -0.53 -7.74 -0.97
CA LYS A 209 -1.00 -7.83 0.42
C LYS A 209 -1.67 -9.18 0.63
N THR A 210 -1.42 -9.79 1.78
CA THR A 210 -2.14 -11.00 2.21
C THR A 210 -2.71 -10.74 3.59
N LEU A 211 -4.01 -10.97 3.81
CA LEU A 211 -4.60 -10.76 5.12
C LEU A 211 -4.18 -11.88 6.10
N GLU A 212 -3.92 -11.51 7.36
CA GLU A 212 -3.25 -12.34 8.39
C GLU A 212 -3.93 -13.68 8.68
N ASN A 213 -5.22 -13.83 8.37
CA ASN A 213 -5.98 -15.05 8.63
C ASN A 213 -5.68 -16.19 7.64
N LYS A 214 -4.97 -15.93 6.54
CA LYS A 214 -4.44 -17.00 5.66
C LYS A 214 -3.20 -17.63 6.31
N LEU A 215 -3.36 -18.57 7.25
CA LEU A 215 -2.27 -19.45 7.68
C LEU A 215 -1.85 -20.32 6.47
N GLY A 216 -0.73 -19.96 5.84
CA GLY A 216 -0.32 -20.54 4.57
C GLY A 216 0.27 -21.95 4.72
N ASN A 217 -0.29 -22.90 3.97
CA ASN A 217 0.51 -23.98 3.40
C ASN A 217 1.30 -23.43 2.19
N ASP A 218 2.38 -24.09 1.78
CA ASP A 218 3.22 -23.66 0.63
C ASP A 218 2.49 -23.76 -0.74
N ALA A 219 1.16 -23.94 -0.76
CA ALA A 219 0.33 -24.06 -1.96
C ALA A 219 -0.14 -22.72 -2.55
N HIS A 220 -0.03 -21.62 -1.79
CA HIS A 220 -0.40 -20.28 -2.24
C HIS A 220 0.82 -19.42 -2.57
N GLY A 221 0.72 -18.58 -3.60
CA GLY A 221 1.84 -17.74 -3.97
C GLY A 221 1.64 -16.77 -5.12
N PHE A 222 2.71 -16.03 -5.41
CA PHE A 222 2.82 -15.08 -6.51
C PHE A 222 3.93 -15.49 -7.47
N VAL A 223 3.66 -15.43 -8.76
CA VAL A 223 4.66 -15.57 -9.82
C VAL A 223 4.75 -14.24 -10.54
N ILE A 224 5.94 -13.62 -10.58
CA ILE A 224 6.12 -12.26 -11.07
C ILE A 224 7.13 -12.24 -12.20
N ASP A 225 6.69 -11.72 -13.35
CA ASP A 225 7.52 -11.33 -14.48
C ASP A 225 7.19 -9.89 -14.90
N ALA A 226 7.96 -8.95 -14.37
CA ALA A 226 7.78 -7.51 -14.55
C ALA A 226 9.15 -6.82 -14.68
N PRO A 227 9.86 -6.96 -15.82
CA PRO A 227 11.23 -6.46 -15.99
C PRO A 227 11.39 -4.94 -15.88
N SER A 228 10.30 -4.17 -15.92
CA SER A 228 10.30 -2.70 -15.74
C SER A 228 9.98 -2.26 -14.32
N LEU A 229 9.86 -3.20 -13.36
CA LEU A 229 9.42 -2.89 -12.00
C LEU A 229 10.47 -2.04 -11.26
N GLU A 230 10.03 -0.89 -10.73
CA GLU A 230 10.86 0.07 -9.99
C GLU A 230 10.53 0.07 -8.50
N ASN A 231 9.25 -0.15 -8.15
CA ASN A 231 8.76 -0.14 -6.78
C ASN A 231 8.04 -1.47 -6.45
N PHE A 232 8.45 -2.11 -5.36
CA PHE A 232 7.89 -3.40 -4.95
C PHE A 232 7.55 -3.43 -3.46
N ASP A 233 6.25 -3.49 -3.16
CA ASP A 233 5.76 -3.58 -1.79
C ASP A 233 5.07 -4.91 -1.56
N ILE A 234 5.36 -5.54 -0.43
CA ILE A 234 4.73 -6.78 0.01
C ILE A 234 4.39 -6.73 1.49
N PHE A 235 3.16 -7.14 1.83
CA PHE A 235 2.62 -7.04 3.18
C PHE A 235 1.96 -8.33 3.66
N HIS A 236 2.33 -8.76 4.87
CA HIS A 236 1.73 -9.88 5.62
C HIS A 236 1.67 -11.19 4.84
N PHE A 237 2.68 -11.45 4.00
CA PHE A 237 2.69 -12.57 3.07
C PHE A 237 2.97 -13.93 3.72
N SER A 238 2.08 -14.89 3.48
CA SER A 238 2.21 -16.32 3.78
C SER A 238 2.13 -17.11 2.46
N GLY A 239 3.21 -17.82 2.09
CA GLY A 239 3.28 -18.58 0.83
C GLY A 239 4.62 -18.45 0.12
N PHE A 240 4.65 -18.72 -1.19
CA PHE A 240 5.82 -18.53 -2.05
C PHE A 240 5.69 -17.32 -2.99
N CYS A 241 6.79 -16.64 -3.25
CA CYS A 241 6.87 -15.63 -4.31
C CYS A 241 8.11 -15.91 -5.16
N THR A 242 7.91 -16.00 -6.47
CA THR A 242 8.93 -16.34 -7.46
C THR A 242 9.00 -15.25 -8.52
N PHE A 243 10.23 -14.93 -8.93
CA PHE A 243 10.50 -14.00 -10.01
C PHE A 243 11.06 -14.79 -11.19
N GLU A 244 10.45 -14.67 -12.36
CA GLU A 244 10.89 -15.42 -13.55
C GLU A 244 12.05 -14.72 -14.26
N SER A 245 12.03 -13.39 -14.30
CA SER A 245 13.07 -12.55 -14.90
C SER A 245 13.92 -11.85 -13.84
N ASN A 246 15.10 -11.38 -14.27
CA ASN A 246 15.94 -10.50 -13.45
C ASN A 246 15.23 -9.15 -13.21
N MET A 247 15.06 -8.78 -11.94
CA MET A 247 14.35 -7.56 -11.51
C MET A 247 15.32 -6.46 -11.11
N SER A 248 16.35 -6.23 -11.92
CA SER A 248 17.46 -5.32 -11.61
C SER A 248 17.05 -3.85 -11.49
N LYS A 249 15.89 -3.47 -12.06
CA LYS A 249 15.35 -2.11 -12.00
C LYS A 249 14.64 -1.76 -10.69
N ILE A 250 14.40 -2.72 -9.78
CA ILE A 250 13.74 -2.41 -8.51
C ILE A 250 14.66 -1.51 -7.68
N VAL A 251 14.23 -0.26 -7.49
CA VAL A 251 14.95 0.77 -6.75
C VAL A 251 14.47 0.83 -5.30
N GLU A 252 13.16 0.67 -5.10
CA GLU A 252 12.53 0.81 -3.80
C GLU A 252 11.67 -0.41 -3.48
N ALA A 253 11.79 -0.90 -2.24
CA ALA A 253 10.95 -1.97 -1.76
C ALA A 253 10.53 -1.83 -0.31
N LYS A 254 9.28 -2.21 -0.03
CA LYS A 254 8.70 -2.26 1.30
C LYS A 254 8.28 -3.68 1.64
N LEU A 255 9.02 -4.34 2.52
CA LEU A 255 8.81 -5.73 2.88
C LEU A 255 8.30 -5.82 4.32
N VAL A 256 7.03 -6.16 4.48
CA VAL A 256 6.41 -6.55 5.76
C VAL A 256 6.04 -8.01 5.62
N LEU A 257 6.86 -8.91 6.15
CA LEU A 257 6.71 -10.34 5.94
C LEU A 257 6.41 -11.08 7.25
N ASN A 258 5.93 -12.31 7.11
CA ASN A 258 5.81 -13.29 8.19
C ASN A 258 6.86 -14.42 8.06
N THR A 259 7.64 -14.46 6.99
CA THR A 259 8.71 -15.47 6.78
C THR A 259 9.91 -14.88 6.02
N TRP A 260 11.06 -15.52 6.14
CA TRP A 260 12.33 -15.13 5.49
C TRP A 260 12.54 -15.75 4.10
N LYS A 261 11.69 -16.69 3.65
CA LYS A 261 11.89 -17.44 2.39
C LYS A 261 12.06 -16.52 1.17
N LEU A 262 11.34 -15.39 1.16
CA LEU A 262 11.42 -14.39 0.08
C LEU A 262 12.70 -13.56 0.10
N TRP A 263 13.27 -13.35 1.28
CA TRP A 263 14.45 -12.51 1.48
C TRP A 263 15.64 -13.04 0.68
N LYS A 264 15.89 -14.37 0.74
CA LYS A 264 16.99 -15.02 0.02
C LYS A 264 16.93 -14.79 -1.50
N LYS A 265 15.73 -14.77 -2.08
CA LYS A 265 15.53 -14.58 -3.52
C LYS A 265 15.67 -13.11 -3.91
N LEU A 266 15.10 -12.20 -3.11
CA LEU A 266 15.16 -10.76 -3.39
C LEU A 266 16.60 -10.22 -3.36
N GLY A 267 17.42 -10.70 -2.42
CA GLY A 267 18.82 -10.29 -2.30
C GLY A 267 19.69 -10.61 -3.52
N SER A 268 19.33 -11.62 -4.34
CA SER A 268 20.11 -11.98 -5.52
C SER A 268 19.63 -11.35 -6.83
N ILE A 269 18.42 -10.77 -6.86
CA ILE A 269 17.77 -10.33 -8.12
C ILE A 269 17.57 -8.81 -8.21
N ALA A 270 17.68 -8.08 -7.10
CA ALA A 270 17.32 -6.67 -7.04
C ALA A 270 18.47 -5.80 -6.52
N SER A 271 18.64 -4.63 -7.15
CA SER A 271 19.63 -3.62 -6.76
C SER A 271 18.97 -2.48 -5.98
N PHE A 272 18.38 -2.82 -4.83
CA PHE A 272 17.64 -1.86 -4.00
C PHE A 272 18.53 -0.66 -3.63
N LYS A 273 18.00 0.55 -3.80
CA LYS A 273 18.57 1.78 -3.23
C LYS A 273 17.87 2.20 -1.94
N ARG A 274 16.57 1.87 -1.82
CA ARG A 274 15.74 2.16 -0.64
C ARG A 274 14.99 0.91 -0.22
N LEU A 275 15.10 0.56 1.06
CA LEU A 275 14.50 -0.65 1.58
C LEU A 275 13.84 -0.40 2.94
N TYR A 276 12.59 -0.81 3.07
CA TYR A 276 11.90 -0.90 4.35
C TYR A 276 11.65 -2.35 4.74
N LEU A 277 11.98 -2.70 5.99
CA LEU A 277 11.87 -4.07 6.50
C LEU A 277 11.06 -4.14 7.79
N CYS A 278 10.17 -5.11 7.84
CA CYS A 278 9.49 -5.56 9.04
C CYS A 278 9.38 -7.09 8.97
N LEU A 279 10.17 -7.80 9.78
CA LEU A 279 10.39 -9.25 9.69
C LEU A 279 10.27 -9.89 11.08
N PRO A 280 9.66 -11.08 11.21
CA PRO A 280 9.50 -11.74 12.50
C PRO A 280 10.78 -12.34 13.06
N SER A 281 10.73 -12.62 14.36
CA SER A 281 11.76 -13.34 15.13
C SER A 281 12.03 -14.77 14.58
N LEU A 282 13.29 -15.22 14.70
CA LEU A 282 13.84 -16.41 14.05
C LEU A 282 13.41 -17.73 14.69
N ASN A 283 13.05 -18.69 13.83
CA ASN A 283 13.50 -20.09 13.94
C ASN A 283 14.32 -20.54 12.71
N ASP A 284 14.63 -19.59 11.82
CA ASP A 284 14.72 -19.89 10.40
C ASP A 284 15.83 -18.99 9.81
N MET A 285 16.96 -19.63 9.47
CA MET A 285 18.29 -19.01 9.34
C MET A 285 18.31 -17.82 8.37
N TYR A 286 18.83 -16.66 8.80
CA TYR A 286 19.14 -15.58 7.87
C TYR A 286 20.14 -16.08 6.83
N PRO A 287 19.84 -15.98 5.53
CA PRO A 287 20.70 -16.51 4.49
C PRO A 287 21.97 -15.68 4.42
N ALA A 288 23.07 -16.25 4.89
CA ALA A 288 24.39 -15.66 4.76
C ALA A 288 24.73 -15.42 3.27
N GLY A 289 25.39 -14.29 2.97
CA GLY A 289 25.94 -13.99 1.64
C GLY A 289 25.07 -13.13 0.71
N SER A 290 23.98 -12.52 1.20
CA SER A 290 23.21 -11.55 0.40
C SER A 290 23.86 -10.17 0.55
N VAL A 291 24.58 -9.67 -0.46
CA VAL A 291 25.23 -8.35 -0.37
C VAL A 291 24.39 -7.28 -1.06
N PHE A 292 23.95 -6.28 -0.31
CA PHE A 292 23.19 -5.12 -0.78
C PHE A 292 24.13 -3.96 -1.13
N SER A 293 24.97 -4.16 -2.16
CA SER A 293 26.01 -3.20 -2.56
C SER A 293 25.46 -1.83 -2.99
N SER A 294 24.21 -1.76 -3.44
CA SER A 294 23.56 -0.53 -3.93
C SER A 294 22.65 0.14 -2.90
N LEU A 295 22.48 -0.43 -1.70
CA LEU A 295 21.53 0.08 -0.72
C LEU A 295 22.05 1.36 -0.08
N VAL A 296 21.25 2.43 -0.18
CA VAL A 296 21.60 3.78 0.32
C VAL A 296 20.74 4.16 1.53
N HIS A 297 19.46 3.79 1.53
CA HIS A 297 18.53 4.09 2.62
C HIS A 297 17.88 2.81 3.13
N LEU A 298 18.01 2.58 4.43
CA LEU A 298 17.43 1.45 5.12
C LEU A 298 16.49 1.95 6.21
N LYS A 299 15.25 1.45 6.20
CA LYS A 299 14.29 1.66 7.26
C LYS A 299 13.88 0.32 7.88
N ILE A 300 14.06 0.16 9.19
CA ILE A 300 13.69 -1.08 9.90
C ILE A 300 12.56 -0.80 10.90
N CYS A 301 11.59 -1.70 10.92
CA CYS A 301 10.53 -1.72 11.91
C CYS A 301 10.98 -2.45 13.18
N THR A 302 10.80 -1.82 14.34
CA THR A 302 11.24 -2.32 15.65
C THR A 302 10.11 -3.02 16.43
N CYS A 303 9.08 -3.51 15.73
CA CYS A 303 7.90 -4.13 16.35
C CYS A 303 8.08 -5.60 16.75
N GLU A 304 9.24 -6.18 16.46
CA GLU A 304 9.56 -7.60 16.65
C GLU A 304 10.60 -7.73 17.75
N THR A 305 10.68 -8.87 18.44
CA THR A 305 11.62 -9.04 19.57
C THR A 305 13.07 -9.04 19.10
N GLU A 306 13.38 -9.81 18.05
CA GLU A 306 14.74 -9.99 17.51
C GLU A 306 15.11 -9.00 16.39
N TRP A 307 14.44 -7.84 16.33
CA TRP A 307 14.66 -6.84 15.27
C TRP A 307 16.10 -6.34 15.20
N VAL A 308 16.81 -6.30 16.34
CA VAL A 308 18.23 -5.91 16.43
C VAL A 308 19.12 -6.87 15.63
N ASN A 309 18.80 -8.16 15.62
CA ASN A 309 19.56 -9.15 14.86
C ASN A 309 19.40 -8.95 13.36
N VAL A 310 18.17 -8.61 12.94
CA VAL A 310 17.90 -8.25 11.54
C VAL A 310 18.69 -7.00 11.17
N LEU A 311 18.65 -5.96 12.02
CA LEU A 311 19.44 -4.75 11.83
C LEU A 311 20.92 -5.08 11.62
N MET A 312 21.53 -5.82 12.54
CA MET A 312 22.96 -6.08 12.50
C MET A 312 23.40 -6.88 11.28
N ARG A 313 22.59 -7.85 10.82
CA ARG A 313 22.89 -8.61 9.61
C ARG A 313 22.78 -7.74 8.36
N VAL A 314 21.70 -6.96 8.23
CA VAL A 314 21.52 -6.08 7.06
C VAL A 314 22.61 -5.00 7.00
N LEU A 315 23.04 -4.45 8.15
CA LEU A 315 24.15 -3.50 8.19
C LEU A 315 25.46 -4.11 7.69
N LYS A 316 25.77 -5.35 8.08
CA LYS A 316 26.98 -6.07 7.59
C LYS A 316 26.95 -6.26 6.08
N ASP A 317 25.75 -6.49 5.54
CA ASP A 317 25.54 -6.78 4.14
C ASP A 317 25.35 -5.52 3.27
N SER A 318 25.37 -4.31 3.84
CA SER A 318 25.04 -3.06 3.13
C SER A 318 26.17 -2.02 3.20
N PRO A 319 27.32 -2.24 2.54
CA PRO A 319 28.51 -1.40 2.68
C PRO A 319 28.29 0.07 2.25
N SER A 320 27.42 0.30 1.27
CA SER A 320 27.12 1.63 0.70
C SER A 320 26.05 2.42 1.46
N LEU A 321 25.58 1.93 2.60
CA LEU A 321 24.45 2.51 3.32
C LEU A 321 24.77 3.90 3.87
N ARG A 322 23.95 4.90 3.54
CA ARG A 322 24.13 6.29 4.00
C ARG A 322 23.11 6.74 5.03
N ALA A 323 21.90 6.19 4.98
CA ALA A 323 20.81 6.60 5.85
C ALA A 323 20.17 5.40 6.53
N LEU A 324 20.12 5.42 7.86
CA LEU A 324 19.45 4.42 8.69
C LEU A 324 18.27 5.05 9.43
N LYS A 325 17.09 4.45 9.29
CA LYS A 325 15.86 4.86 9.98
C LYS A 325 15.25 3.71 10.76
N LEU A 326 14.99 3.91 12.05
CA LEU A 326 14.32 2.96 12.92
C LEU A 326 12.93 3.49 13.28
N HIS A 327 11.88 2.67 13.15
CA HIS A 327 10.51 3.11 13.43
C HIS A 327 9.59 1.94 13.78
N GLN A 328 9.04 1.93 15.00
CA GLN A 328 7.94 1.04 15.38
C GLN A 328 6.62 1.39 14.67
N CYS A 329 6.42 0.84 13.47
CA CYS A 329 5.23 1.11 12.65
C CYS A 329 4.02 0.27 13.07
N HIS A 330 4.24 -0.93 13.61
CA HIS A 330 3.19 -1.86 14.05
C HIS A 330 3.18 -2.00 15.58
N PHE A 331 2.10 -2.55 16.11
CA PHE A 331 2.07 -3.03 17.49
C PHE A 331 3.13 -4.12 17.70
N LEU A 332 3.64 -4.23 18.92
CA LEU A 332 4.57 -5.30 19.27
C LEU A 332 3.90 -6.65 18.98
N ARG A 333 4.58 -7.51 18.19
CA ARG A 333 4.05 -8.84 17.84
C ARG A 333 4.10 -9.81 19.02
N SER A 334 5.00 -9.56 19.99
CA SER A 334 5.09 -10.28 21.25
C SER A 334 4.73 -9.36 22.43
N LYS A 335 4.14 -9.97 23.48
CA LYS A 335 3.94 -9.33 24.78
C LYS A 335 5.16 -9.49 25.70
N GLU A 336 6.12 -10.34 25.30
CA GLU A 336 7.37 -10.51 26.03
C GLU A 336 8.22 -9.24 25.93
N PRO A 337 8.97 -8.90 26.99
CA PRO A 337 9.89 -7.78 26.95
C PRO A 337 10.91 -7.98 25.83
N ARG A 338 11.22 -6.91 25.09
CA ARG A 338 12.31 -6.96 24.10
C ARG A 338 13.60 -7.26 24.85
N PRO A 339 14.37 -8.29 24.45
CA PRO A 339 15.62 -8.56 25.11
C PRO A 339 16.57 -7.37 24.86
N CYS A 340 17.18 -6.85 25.94
CA CYS A 340 18.41 -6.08 25.81
C CYS A 340 19.48 -6.96 25.15
N TRP A 341 20.57 -6.36 24.66
CA TRP A 341 21.65 -7.13 24.01
C TRP A 341 22.04 -8.33 24.86
N ASN A 342 21.63 -9.54 24.44
CA ASN A 342 21.83 -10.73 25.26
C ASN A 342 23.33 -11.07 25.21
N PRO A 343 23.99 -11.41 26.33
CA PRO A 343 25.42 -11.71 26.36
C PRO A 343 25.85 -12.90 25.48
N ALA A 344 24.92 -13.74 25.01
CA ALA A 344 25.18 -14.73 23.95
C ALA A 344 25.37 -14.10 22.56
N TRP A 345 24.81 -12.90 22.36
CA TRP A 345 25.02 -12.01 21.23
C TRP A 345 26.16 -11.08 21.62
N ASN A 346 27.39 -11.55 21.46
CA ASN A 346 28.55 -10.67 21.50
C ASN A 346 28.21 -9.40 20.69
N GLU A 347 28.44 -8.23 21.29
CA GLU A 347 28.68 -7.00 20.53
C GLU A 347 29.43 -7.41 19.26
N PRO A 348 28.90 -7.12 18.06
CA PRO A 348 29.38 -7.73 16.85
C PRO A 348 30.90 -7.64 16.83
N SER A 349 31.58 -8.79 16.80
CA SER A 349 33.04 -8.89 16.94
C SER A 349 33.80 -7.98 15.97
N SER A 350 33.11 -7.54 14.91
CA SER A 350 33.46 -6.45 14.03
C SER A 350 32.29 -5.49 13.85
N VAL A 351 32.55 -4.19 13.97
CA VAL A 351 31.60 -3.13 13.61
C VAL A 351 31.32 -3.21 12.11
N PRO A 352 30.05 -3.20 11.66
CA PRO A 352 29.70 -3.17 10.24
C PRO A 352 30.42 -2.04 9.49
N GLU A 353 30.95 -2.35 8.31
CA GLU A 353 31.76 -1.41 7.52
C GLU A 353 31.02 -0.10 7.24
N CYS A 354 29.72 -0.17 6.97
CA CYS A 354 28.91 1.01 6.66
C CYS A 354 28.86 2.04 7.80
N LEU A 355 28.90 1.60 9.06
CA LEU A 355 28.99 2.52 10.20
C LEU A 355 30.35 3.24 10.20
N LEU A 356 31.41 2.55 9.81
CA LEU A 356 32.75 3.11 9.81
C LEU A 356 33.00 4.06 8.64
N SER A 357 32.35 3.86 7.49
CA SER A 357 32.75 4.49 6.22
C SER A 357 31.66 5.32 5.52
N SER A 358 30.37 5.04 5.71
CA SER A 358 29.33 5.55 4.78
C SER A 358 28.07 6.12 5.44
N ILE A 359 27.69 5.70 6.64
CA ILE A 359 26.46 6.20 7.29
C ILE A 359 26.62 7.68 7.67
N GLU A 360 25.74 8.51 7.12
CA GLU A 360 25.69 9.95 7.33
C GLU A 360 24.47 10.39 8.15
N THR A 361 23.35 9.68 8.04
CA THR A 361 22.11 10.02 8.75
C THR A 361 21.55 8.85 9.53
N PHE A 362 21.09 9.16 10.74
CA PHE A 362 20.42 8.23 11.64
C PHE A 362 19.14 8.87 12.16
N GLU A 363 18.01 8.19 12.03
CA GLU A 363 16.72 8.66 12.54
C GLU A 363 16.02 7.56 13.33
N TRP A 364 15.63 7.85 14.57
CA TRP A 364 14.73 7.00 15.36
C TRP A 364 13.38 7.67 15.50
N VAL A 365 12.31 6.96 15.15
CA VAL A 365 10.93 7.44 15.24
C VAL A 365 10.19 6.67 16.31
N LYS A 366 9.44 7.38 17.17
CA LYS A 366 8.73 6.82 18.33
C LYS A 366 9.69 6.19 19.34
N TYR A 367 10.76 6.90 19.68
CA TYR A 367 11.71 6.49 20.71
C TYR A 367 11.04 6.58 22.09
N GLU A 368 11.13 5.51 22.87
CA GLU A 368 10.57 5.41 24.22
C GLU A 368 11.65 5.50 25.31
N GLY A 369 12.93 5.31 24.95
CA GLY A 369 14.05 5.34 25.88
C GLY A 369 14.15 4.07 26.72
N ALA A 370 13.68 2.95 26.19
CA ALA A 370 13.91 1.64 26.79
C ALA A 370 15.40 1.27 26.67
N GLU A 371 15.89 0.40 27.57
CA GLU A 371 17.32 0.09 27.67
C GLU A 371 17.88 -0.48 26.36
N GLU A 372 17.12 -1.33 25.65
CA GLU A 372 17.52 -1.85 24.34
C GLU A 372 17.65 -0.75 23.28
N GLU A 373 16.83 0.31 23.36
CA GLU A 373 16.87 1.42 22.43
C GLU A 373 18.07 2.33 22.72
N LYS A 374 18.37 2.57 24.00
CA LYS A 374 19.56 3.30 24.45
C LYS A 374 20.85 2.60 23.99
N GLU A 375 20.94 1.29 24.17
CA GLU A 375 22.08 0.48 23.74
C GLU A 375 22.35 0.62 22.24
N VAL A 376 21.31 0.56 21.40
CA VAL A 376 21.46 0.71 19.95
C VAL A 376 21.90 2.12 19.56
N VAL A 377 21.32 3.16 20.17
CA VAL A 377 21.74 4.55 19.90
C VAL A 377 23.19 4.76 20.33
N ALA A 378 23.58 4.29 21.51
CA ALA A 378 24.95 4.35 22.01
C ALA A 378 25.92 3.61 21.09
N PHE A 379 25.54 2.42 20.61
CA PHE A 379 26.30 1.65 19.64
C PHE A 379 26.51 2.40 18.32
N VAL A 380 25.46 3.01 17.77
CA VAL A 380 25.57 3.81 16.53
C VAL A 380 26.48 5.01 16.76
N PHE A 381 26.34 5.73 17.87
CA PHE A 381 27.16 6.92 18.16
C PHE A 381 28.64 6.61 18.36
N ARG A 382 28.97 5.52 19.08
CA ARG A 382 30.36 5.11 19.28
C ARG A 382 30.99 4.49 18.04
N SER A 383 30.17 3.96 17.12
CA SER A 383 30.65 3.26 15.93
C SER A 383 30.75 4.17 14.71
N ALA A 384 29.76 5.04 14.50
CA ALA A 384 29.55 5.76 13.26
C ALA A 384 30.50 6.95 13.09
N LYS A 385 31.52 6.80 12.22
CA LYS A 385 32.56 7.83 12.03
C LYS A 385 32.11 8.98 11.13
N CYS A 386 31.26 8.70 10.14
CA CYS A 386 30.84 9.65 9.12
C CYS A 386 29.48 10.30 9.40
N LEU A 387 28.90 10.05 10.58
CA LEU A 387 27.57 10.50 10.95
C LEU A 387 27.51 12.04 10.99
N LYS A 388 26.64 12.64 10.18
CA LYS A 388 26.44 14.10 10.09
C LYS A 388 25.20 14.55 10.86
N LYS A 389 24.15 13.72 10.88
CA LYS A 389 22.88 14.05 11.54
C LYS A 389 22.28 12.83 12.22
N ALA A 390 21.92 13.01 13.49
CA ALA A 390 21.13 12.06 14.27
C ALA A 390 19.83 12.74 14.71
N THR A 391 18.69 12.09 14.48
CA THR A 391 17.37 12.61 14.87
C THR A 391 16.62 11.60 15.72
N ILE A 392 16.21 11.99 16.91
CA ILE A 392 15.43 11.16 17.84
C ILE A 392 14.06 11.80 18.03
N ASN A 393 13.02 11.16 17.49
CA ASN A 393 11.64 11.61 17.64
C ASN A 393 10.97 10.80 18.75
N PHE A 394 10.60 11.44 19.85
CA PHE A 394 10.01 10.76 21.00
C PHE A 394 8.58 10.28 20.70
N HIS A 395 8.16 9.20 21.35
CA HIS A 395 6.79 8.74 21.26
C HIS A 395 5.81 9.81 21.80
N SER A 396 4.73 10.12 21.09
CA SER A 396 3.81 11.20 21.50
C SER A 396 3.08 10.92 22.83
N LYS A 397 2.89 9.63 23.18
CA LYS A 397 2.23 9.18 24.42
C LYS A 397 3.12 9.17 25.67
N THR A 398 4.42 9.44 25.58
CA THR A 398 5.24 9.59 26.79
C THR A 398 4.91 10.94 27.44
N ASN A 399 3.96 10.91 28.37
CA ASN A 399 3.49 12.09 29.11
C ASN A 399 4.46 12.55 30.20
N ASP A 400 5.51 11.76 30.47
CA ASP A 400 6.54 12.05 31.45
C ASP A 400 7.65 12.90 30.82
N THR A 401 7.51 14.22 30.96
CA THR A 401 8.50 15.20 30.49
C THR A 401 9.84 15.08 31.21
N ASP A 402 9.87 14.67 32.47
CA ASP A 402 11.10 14.57 33.25
C ASP A 402 11.93 13.38 32.77
N LYS A 403 11.28 12.23 32.56
CA LYS A 403 11.92 11.06 31.95
C LYS A 403 12.45 11.36 30.54
N LYS A 404 11.70 12.12 29.73
CA LYS A 404 12.19 12.59 28.41
C LYS A 404 13.45 13.42 28.54
N LEU A 405 13.46 14.40 29.44
CA LEU A 405 14.62 15.27 29.65
C LEU A 405 15.84 14.50 30.14
N GLU A 406 15.65 13.52 31.00
CA GLU A 406 16.72 12.66 31.50
C GLU A 406 17.37 11.84 30.37
N VAL A 407 16.54 11.21 29.53
CA VAL A 407 16.98 10.47 28.35
C VAL A 407 17.68 11.40 27.32
N ILE A 408 17.17 12.61 27.12
CA ILE A 408 17.83 13.61 26.26
C ILE A 408 19.22 13.95 26.80
N LYS A 409 19.35 14.22 28.11
CA LYS A 409 20.65 14.53 28.75
C LYS A 409 21.63 13.36 28.59
N GLU A 410 21.16 12.14 28.81
CA GLU A 410 21.95 10.91 28.64
C GLU A 410 22.48 10.78 27.20
N LEU A 411 21.61 10.95 26.20
CA LEU A 411 21.98 10.88 24.78
C LEU A 411 22.90 12.03 24.34
N PHE A 412 22.74 13.24 24.90
CA PHE A 412 23.66 14.35 24.65
C PHE A 412 25.06 14.08 25.21
N SER A 413 25.13 13.45 26.39
CA SER A 413 26.37 13.11 27.09
C SER A 413 27.10 11.90 26.50
N SER A 414 26.40 11.10 25.68
CA SER A 414 26.96 9.90 25.04
C SER A 414 28.15 10.24 24.14
N SER A 415 29.21 9.44 24.23
CA SER A 415 30.40 9.61 23.39
C SER A 415 30.05 9.39 21.92
N ARG A 416 30.39 10.37 21.08
CA ARG A 416 30.17 10.34 19.63
C ARG A 416 31.50 10.23 18.91
N ARG A 417 31.62 9.26 18.03
CA ARG A 417 32.81 9.08 17.20
C ARG A 417 32.93 10.16 16.12
N SER A 418 31.79 10.63 15.59
CA SER A 418 31.76 11.76 14.65
C SER A 418 31.59 13.08 15.40
N PRO A 419 32.58 13.98 15.39
CA PRO A 419 32.45 15.31 15.99
C PRO A 419 31.52 16.22 15.19
N ALA A 420 31.28 15.91 13.91
CA ALA A 420 30.42 16.68 13.01
C ALA A 420 28.93 16.35 13.15
N CYS A 421 28.59 15.34 13.96
CA CYS A 421 27.21 14.88 14.11
C CYS A 421 26.36 15.92 14.87
N GLN A 422 25.36 16.46 14.18
CA GLN A 422 24.31 17.28 14.81
C GLN A 422 23.20 16.37 15.37
N LEU A 423 22.83 16.61 16.63
CA LEU A 423 21.79 15.85 17.32
C LEU A 423 20.51 16.70 17.40
N GLU A 424 19.43 16.22 16.79
CA GLU A 424 18.11 16.84 16.83
C GLU A 424 17.12 15.95 17.60
N PHE A 425 16.29 16.56 18.43
CA PHE A 425 15.21 15.91 19.15
C PHE A 425 13.87 16.53 18.72
N ARG A 426 12.85 15.70 18.50
CA ARG A 426 11.50 16.16 18.12
C ARG A 426 10.39 15.44 18.86
#